data_AF-A0A507DDG1-F1
#
_entry.id   AF-A0A507DDG1-F1
#
_cell.length_a   1.000
_cell.length_b   1.000
_cell.length_c   1.000
_cell.angle_alpha   90.00
_cell.angle_beta   90.00
_cell.angle_gamma   90.00
#
_symmetry.space_group_name_H-M   'P 1'
#
loop_
_entity.id
_entity.type
_entity.pdbx_description
1 polymer ?
#
loop_
_entity_poly.entity_id
_entity_poly.type
_entity_poly.pdbx_seq_one_letter_code
_entity_poly.pdbx_strand_id
1 'polypeptide(L)'
;MAASAAGRELMYFTFGDAGLSTTLETLHQLIRDERVSVGMLYDATVSYFTKVVMKRFGDGQPSLTLFQYLLLIFAREEAPLPMLAL
;
A
#
# COMPACT_ATOMS: atom_id res chain seq x y z
N MET A 1 6.88 5.38 6.03
CA MET A 1 6.31 5.48 7.39
C MET A 1 7.27 6.17 8.36
N ALA A 2 8.37 5.53 8.78
CA ALA A 2 9.28 6.11 9.80
C ALA A 2 9.82 7.51 9.46
N ALA A 3 10.29 7.73 8.22
CA ALA A 3 10.78 9.04 7.78
C ALA A 3 9.69 10.13 7.89
N SER A 4 8.48 9.83 7.43
CA SER A 4 7.33 10.74 7.53
C SER A 4 6.95 11.04 9.00
N ALA A 5 6.95 10.03 9.87
CA ALA A 5 6.70 10.22 11.30
C ALA A 5 7.78 11.09 11.98
N ALA A 6 9.01 11.05 11.48
CA ALA A 6 10.12 11.89 11.94
C ALA A 6 10.17 13.28 11.26
N GLY A 7 9.21 13.60 10.38
CA GLY A 7 9.22 14.85 9.61
C GLY A 7 10.40 14.97 8.62
N ARG A 8 10.90 13.84 8.12
CA ARG A 8 12.06 13.76 7.22
C ARG A 8 11.68 13.29 5.83
N GLU A 9 12.36 13.84 4.83
CA GLU A 9 12.34 13.31 3.46
C GLU A 9 13.14 12.00 3.36
N LEU A 10 12.83 11.20 2.33
CA LEU A 10 13.44 9.90 2.09
C LEU A 10 13.97 9.84 0.66
N MET A 11 15.23 9.43 0.52
CA MET A 11 15.81 9.01 -0.75
C MET A 11 16.02 7.49 -0.69
N TYR A 12 15.51 6.77 -1.70
CA TYR A 12 15.57 5.32 -1.75
C TYR A 12 16.33 4.87 -3.00
N PHE A 13 17.32 3.99 -2.84
CA PHE A 13 18.13 3.46 -3.94
C PHE A 13 17.82 1.97 -4.13
N THR A 14 17.36 1.58 -5.34
CA THR A 14 17.00 0.19 -5.66
C THR A 14 18.13 -0.63 -6.31
N PHE A 15 19.33 -0.03 -6.46
CA PHE A 15 20.53 -0.70 -6.97
C PHE A 15 20.35 -1.47 -8.30
N GLY A 16 19.63 -0.87 -9.25
CA GLY A 16 19.44 -1.42 -10.60
C GLY A 16 18.15 -2.24 -10.77
N ASP A 17 17.37 -2.44 -9.71
CA ASP A 17 16.03 -3.00 -9.83
C ASP A 17 15.03 -1.92 -10.29
N ALA A 18 14.83 -1.87 -11.61
CA ALA A 18 13.89 -0.94 -12.24
C ALA A 18 12.43 -1.28 -11.91
N GLY A 19 12.08 -2.57 -11.79
CA GLY A 19 10.72 -3.00 -11.46
C GLY A 19 10.32 -2.57 -10.04
N LEU A 20 11.25 -2.70 -9.09
CA LEU A 20 11.06 -2.19 -7.73
C LEU A 20 10.98 -0.65 -7.71
N SER A 21 11.82 0.06 -8.48
CA SER A 21 11.78 1.53 -8.55
C SER A 21 10.40 2.02 -8.99
N THR A 22 9.90 1.52 -10.13
CA THR A 22 8.58 1.90 -10.65
C THR A 22 7.48 1.54 -9.66
N THR A 23 7.54 0.35 -9.04
CA THR A 23 6.52 -0.06 -8.04
C THR A 23 6.48 0.87 -6.84
N LEU A 24 7.65 1.26 -6.31
CA LEU A 24 7.75 2.18 -5.17
C LEU A 24 7.27 3.59 -5.54
N GLU A 25 7.63 4.09 -6.72
CA GLU A 25 7.19 5.38 -7.23
C GLU A 25 5.66 5.43 -7.39
N THR A 26 5.06 4.43 -8.03
CA THR A 26 3.60 4.35 -8.22
C THR A 26 2.87 4.26 -6.89
N LEU A 27 3.32 3.38 -5.97
CA LEU A 27 2.67 3.24 -4.67
C LEU A 27 2.80 4.52 -3.83
N HIS A 28 3.97 5.17 -3.85
CA HIS A 28 4.18 6.41 -3.11
C HIS A 28 3.33 7.56 -3.66
N GLN A 29 3.20 7.69 -4.99
CA GLN A 29 2.31 8.66 -5.62
C GLN A 29 0.86 8.44 -5.19
N LEU A 30 0.37 7.20 -5.33
CA LEU A 30 -1.01 6.84 -4.95
C LEU A 30 -1.31 7.18 -3.47
N ILE A 31 -0.45 6.75 -2.54
CA ILE A 31 -0.62 7.02 -1.10
C ILE A 31 -0.61 8.53 -0.82
N ARG A 32 0.20 9.30 -1.56
CA ARG A 32 0.28 10.75 -1.42
C ARG A 32 -1.00 11.44 -1.94
N ASP A 33 -1.47 11.04 -3.12
CA ASP A 33 -2.62 11.64 -3.79
C ASP A 33 -3.90 11.37 -2.99
N GLU A 34 -4.06 10.15 -2.48
CA GLU A 34 -5.17 9.74 -1.61
C GLU A 34 -5.03 10.24 -0.15
N ARG A 35 -3.99 11.03 0.15
CA ARG A 35 -3.70 11.58 1.50
C ARG A 35 -3.68 10.51 2.59
N VAL A 36 -3.21 9.32 2.26
CA VAL A 36 -3.13 8.19 3.20
C VAL A 36 -2.18 8.53 4.33
N SER A 37 -2.70 8.52 5.55
CA SER A 37 -1.90 8.78 6.75
C SER A 37 -0.96 7.61 7.10
N VAL A 38 0.05 7.88 7.93
CA VAL A 38 0.94 6.81 8.45
C VAL A 38 0.14 5.72 9.18
N GLY A 39 -0.89 6.10 9.94
CA GLY A 39 -1.77 5.15 10.63
C GLY A 39 -2.55 4.25 9.68
N MET A 40 -3.18 4.82 8.64
CA MET A 40 -3.89 4.05 7.61
C MET A 40 -2.97 3.07 6.88
N LEU A 41 -1.76 3.51 6.53
CA LEU A 41 -0.76 2.64 5.90
C LEU A 41 -0.30 1.53 6.85
N TYR A 42 -0.12 1.82 8.14
CA TYR A 42 0.20 0.81 9.15
C TYR A 42 -0.92 -0.23 9.27
N ASP A 43 -2.17 0.21 9.43
CA ASP A 43 -3.34 -0.67 9.52
C ASP A 43 -3.49 -1.54 8.27
N ALA A 44 -3.17 -1.01 7.09
CA ALA A 44 -3.11 -1.79 5.86
C ALA A 44 -2.04 -2.89 5.88
N THR A 45 -0.86 -2.64 6.44
CA THR A 45 0.17 -3.69 6.61
C THR A 45 -0.26 -4.78 7.58
N VAL A 46 -0.95 -4.42 8.68
CA VAL A 46 -1.56 -5.37 9.62
C VAL A 46 -2.65 -6.19 8.91
N SER A 47 -3.48 -5.53 8.11
CA SER A 47 -4.54 -6.14 7.30
C SER A 47 -3.98 -7.14 6.28
N TYR A 48 -2.85 -6.84 5.63
CA TYR A 48 -2.15 -7.79 4.75
C TYR A 48 -1.76 -9.06 5.50
N PHE A 49 -1.15 -8.91 6.69
CA PHE A 49 -0.76 -10.06 7.50
C PHE A 49 -1.98 -10.92 7.87
N THR A 50 -3.01 -10.31 8.44
CA THR A 50 -4.20 -11.04 8.91
C THR A 50 -5.01 -11.66 7.77
N LYS A 51 -5.14 -10.99 6.62
CA LYS A 51 -6.02 -11.42 5.52
C LYS A 51 -5.33 -12.25 4.46
N VAL A 52 -4.04 -12.03 4.21
CA VAL A 52 -3.30 -12.67 3.10
C VAL A 52 -2.33 -13.72 3.64
N VAL A 53 -1.57 -13.39 4.68
CA VAL A 53 -0.54 -14.27 5.23
C VAL A 53 -1.14 -15.33 6.15
N MET A 54 -1.92 -14.92 7.16
CA MET A 54 -2.50 -15.85 8.14
C MET A 54 -3.60 -16.75 7.57
N LYS A 55 -4.25 -16.38 6.47
CA LYS A 55 -5.24 -17.26 5.82
C LYS A 55 -4.61 -18.44 5.05
N ARG A 56 -3.26 -18.54 5.00
CA ARG A 56 -2.52 -19.55 4.26
C ARG A 56 -1.59 -20.43 5.12
N PHE A 57 -1.93 -20.71 6.38
CA PHE A 57 -1.28 -21.78 7.15
C PHE A 57 -1.54 -23.14 6.48
N GLY A 58 -0.73 -23.51 5.50
CA GLY A 58 -0.96 -24.66 4.63
C GLY A 58 0.19 -24.83 3.64
N ASP A 59 0.06 -24.33 2.41
CA ASP A 59 0.94 -24.77 1.31
C ASP A 59 1.34 -23.67 0.29
N GLY A 60 2.03 -22.61 0.72
CA GLY A 60 2.82 -21.78 -0.20
C GLY A 60 2.83 -20.26 0.03
N GLN A 61 3.71 -19.60 -0.72
CA GLN A 61 3.92 -18.14 -0.72
C GLN A 61 2.58 -17.38 -0.89
N PRO A 62 2.37 -16.21 -0.26
CA PRO A 62 1.17 -15.41 -0.45
C PRO A 62 0.94 -15.10 -1.93
N SER A 63 -0.32 -15.14 -2.38
CA SER A 63 -0.69 -14.86 -3.77
C SER A 63 -0.46 -13.42 -4.21
N LEU A 64 -0.25 -12.52 -3.24
CA LEU A 64 0.03 -11.12 -3.46
C LEU A 64 1.21 -10.72 -2.60
N THR A 65 2.15 -9.98 -3.17
CA THR A 65 3.16 -9.28 -2.38
C THR A 65 2.50 -8.15 -1.58
N LEU A 66 3.17 -7.66 -0.53
CA LEU A 66 2.68 -6.52 0.23
C LEU A 66 2.42 -5.31 -0.68
N PHE A 67 3.35 -4.97 -1.57
CA PHE A 67 3.18 -3.81 -2.47
C PHE A 67 1.98 -3.97 -3.41
N GLN A 68 1.75 -5.16 -3.96
CA GLN A 68 0.56 -5.43 -4.78
C GLN A 68 -0.73 -5.29 -3.97
N TYR A 69 -0.74 -5.79 -2.73
CA TYR A 69 -1.89 -5.63 -1.85
C TYR A 69 -2.18 -4.16 -1.52
N LEU A 70 -1.13 -3.38 -1.20
CA LEU A 70 -1.26 -1.95 -0.91
C LEU A 70 -1.75 -1.16 -2.13
N LEU A 71 -1.23 -1.43 -3.33
CA LEU A 71 -1.73 -0.83 -4.57
C LEU A 71 -3.22 -1.13 -4.76
N LEU A 72 -3.66 -2.38 -4.54
CA LEU A 72 -5.05 -2.78 -4.74
C LEU A 72 -6.03 -2.09 -3.77
N ILE A 73 -5.66 -1.93 -2.50
CA ILE A 73 -6.58 -1.35 -1.51
C ILE A 73 -6.71 0.17 -1.68
N PHE A 74 -5.61 0.87 -1.98
CA PHE A 74 -5.63 2.33 -2.09
C PHE A 74 -6.09 2.79 -3.48
N ALA A 75 -5.89 1.99 -4.53
CA ALA A 75 -6.44 2.31 -5.86
C ALA A 75 -7.97 2.09 -5.95
N ARG A 76 -8.58 1.42 -4.95
CA ARG A 76 -10.02 1.11 -4.93
C ARG A 76 -10.89 2.19 -4.28
N GLU A 77 -10.30 3.24 -3.71
CA GLU A 77 -11.03 4.29 -2.99
C GLU A 77 -11.67 5.36 -3.92
N GLU A 78 -11.64 5.14 -5.24
CA GLU A 78 -12.39 5.89 -6.26
C GLU A 78 -13.77 5.22 -6.53
N ALA A 79 -14.70 5.29 -5.57
CA ALA A 79 -16.12 5.11 -5.85
C ALA A 79 -16.94 6.05 -4.96
N PRO A 80 -17.25 7.28 -5.41
CA PRO A 80 -18.21 8.10 -4.70
C PRO A 80 -19.56 7.38 -4.67
N LEU A 81 -20.12 7.24 -3.47
CA LEU A 81 -21.52 6.86 -3.26
C LEU A 81 -22.40 7.70 -4.20
N PRO A 82 -23.35 7.12 -4.96
CA PRO A 82 -24.38 7.93 -5.59
C PRO A 82 -25.19 8.57 -4.47
N MET A 83 -24.82 9.80 -4.12
CA MET A 83 -25.63 10.69 -3.30
C MET A 83 -26.96 10.88 -4.02
N LEU A 84 -28.00 10.26 -3.44
CA LEU A 84 -29.39 10.70 -3.50
C LEU A 84 -29.84 11.25 -4.86
N ALA A 85 -30.24 10.36 -5.77
CA ALA A 85 -31.35 10.72 -6.63
C ALA A 85 -32.61 10.65 -5.77
N LEU A 86 -33.15 11.82 -5.43
CA LEU A 86 -34.50 12.03 -4.90
C LEU A 86 -35.55 11.25 -5.69
#